data_AF-A0A517V716-F1
#
_entry.id   AF-A0A517V716-F1
#
_cell.length_a   1.000
_cell.length_b   1.000
_cell.length_c   1.000
_cell.angle_alpha   90.00
_cell.angle_beta   90.00
_cell.angle_gamma   90.00
#
_symmetry.space_group_name_H-M   'P 1'
#
loop_
_entity.id
_entity.type
_entity.pdbx_description
1 polymer ?
#
loop_
_entity_poly.entity_id
_entity_poly.type
_entity_poly.pdbx_seq_one_letter_code
_entity_poly.pdbx_strand_id
1 'polypeptide(L)' 'MPRRDLPRFIAAYQAVLFPVDKLLTSTIQLAEINEAFDALATGTAVRQVITFEK' A
#
# COMPACT_ATOMS: atom_id res chain seq x y z
N MET A 1 14.35 -13.21 1.42
CA MET A 1 15.01 -12.78 2.67
C MET A 1 14.73 -11.29 2.85
N PRO A 2 13.81 -10.87 3.73
CA PRO A 2 13.34 -9.49 3.78
C PRO A 2 14.44 -8.45 4.04
N ARG A 3 15.41 -8.77 4.91
CA ARG A 3 16.52 -7.87 5.28
C ARG A 3 17.42 -7.45 4.11
N ARG A 4 17.59 -8.31 3.10
CA ARG A 4 18.43 -8.03 1.93
C ARG A 4 17.63 -7.42 0.78
N ASP A 5 16.41 -7.91 0.60
CA ASP A 5 15.61 -7.58 -0.58
C ASP A 5 14.93 -6.20 -0.40
N LEU A 6 14.49 -5.87 0.82
CA LEU A 6 13.78 -4.61 1.13
C LEU A 6 14.64 -3.36 0.84
N PRO A 7 15.91 -3.24 1.27
CA PRO A 7 16.74 -2.08 0.95
C PRO A 7 16.91 -1.85 -0.55
N ARG A 8 17.02 -2.94 -1.34
CA ARG A 8 17.17 -2.86 -2.79
C ARG A 8 15.91 -2.32 -3.48
N PHE A 9 14.73 -2.72 -3.00
CA PHE A 9 13.45 -2.20 -3.52
C PHE A 9 13.25 -0.73 -3.16
N ILE A 10 13.66 -0.30 -1.96
CA ILE A 10 13.62 1.11 -1.56
C ILE A 10 14.54 1.95 -2.45
N ALA A 11 15.78 1.50 -2.70
CA ALA A 11 16.70 2.20 -3.58
C ALA A 11 16.15 2.32 -5.02
N ALA A 12 15.51 1.28 -5.55
CA ALA A 12 14.87 1.32 -6.87
C ALA A 12 13.67 2.27 -6.92
N TYR A 13 12.87 2.34 -5.85
CA TYR A 13 11.77 3.29 -5.71
C TYR A 13 12.28 4.75 -5.70
N GLN A 14 13.31 5.04 -4.89
CA GLN A 14 13.93 6.37 -4.81
C GLN A 14 14.57 6.81 -6.14
N ALA A 15 15.08 5.86 -6.94
CA ALA A 15 15.61 6.10 -8.28
C ALA A 15 14.53 6.21 -9.38
N VAL A 16 13.23 6.18 -9.02
CA VAL A 16 12.09 6.22 -9.96
C VAL A 16 12.02 5.00 -10.91
N LEU A 17 12.84 3.97 -10.66
CA LEU A 17 12.88 2.74 -11.45
C LEU A 17 11.77 1.74 -11.07
N PHE A 18 11.07 2.00 -9.96
CA PHE A 18 9.98 1.17 -9.49
C PHE A 18 8.79 2.04 -9.07
N PRO A 19 7.76 2.24 -9.91
CA PRO A 19 6.66 3.15 -9.64
C PRO A 19 5.62 2.50 -8.69
N VAL A 20 6.02 2.30 -7.43
CA VAL A 20 5.19 1.64 -6.40
C VAL A 20 3.86 2.36 -6.17
N ASP A 21 3.84 3.69 -6.34
CA ASP A 21 2.64 4.52 -6.13
C ASP A 21 1.51 4.13 -7.08
N LYS A 22 1.82 3.60 -8.28
CA LYS A 22 0.82 3.12 -9.24
C LYS A 22 0.08 1.87 -8.77
N LEU A 23 0.62 1.19 -7.75
CA LEU A 23 -0.03 0.03 -7.16
C LEU A 23 -1.02 0.42 -6.07
N LEU A 24 -1.06 1.68 -5.65
CA LEU A 24 -1.89 2.17 -4.55
C LEU A 24 -3.27 2.54 -5.10
N THR A 25 -4.30 1.78 -4.71
CA THR A 25 -5.67 1.95 -5.24
C THR A 25 -6.49 2.93 -4.41
N SER A 26 -6.29 2.95 -3.09
CA SER A 26 -6.96 3.87 -2.19
C SER A 26 -6.17 4.10 -0.91
N THR A 27 -6.40 5.24 -0.26
CA THR A 27 -5.92 5.56 1.08
C THR A 27 -7.13 5.72 1.98
N ILE A 28 -7.14 5.02 3.12
CA ILE A 28 -8.25 5.02 4.08
C ILE A 28 -7.77 5.47 5.45
N GLN A 29 -8.68 6.05 6.23
CA GLN A 29 -8.45 6.33 7.64
C GLN A 29 -8.60 5.05 8.47
N LEU A 30 -7.94 4.99 9.62
CA LEU A 30 -8.09 3.86 10.55
C LEU A 30 -9.55 3.65 10.98
N ALA A 31 -10.34 4.72 11.04
CA ALA A 31 -11.78 4.66 11.35
C ALA A 31 -12.59 3.84 10.32
N GLU A 32 -12.10 3.76 9.08
CA GLU A 32 -12.77 3.12 7.94
C GLU A 32 -12.30 1.66 7.73
N ILE A 33 -11.50 1.13 8.66
CA ILE A 33 -10.84 -0.18 8.51
C ILE A 33 -11.83 -1.32 8.25
N ASN A 34 -13.02 -1.28 8.85
CA ASN A 34 -14.02 -2.34 8.68
C ASN A 34 -14.56 -2.35 7.24
N GLU A 35 -14.91 -1.18 6.70
CA GLU A 35 -15.39 -1.06 5.31
C GLU A 35 -14.30 -1.44 4.31
N ALA A 36 -13.05 -1.11 4.62
CA ALA A 36 -11.91 -1.54 3.83
C ALA A 36 -11.72 -3.05 3.76
N PHE A 37 -11.95 -3.77 4.87
CA PHE A 37 -11.93 -5.23 4.88
C PHE A 37 -13.08 -5.82 4.04
N ASP A 38 -14.27 -5.22 4.06
CA ASP A 38 -15.38 -5.62 3.20
C ASP A 38 -15.07 -5.38 1.70
N ALA A 39 -14.44 -4.27 1.38
CA ALA A 39 -13.97 -3.96 0.01
C ALA A 39 -12.90 -4.95 -0.49
N LEU A 40 -12.01 -5.40 0.40
CA LEU A 40 -11.04 -6.46 0.08
C LEU A 40 -11.73 -7.82 -0.12
N ALA A 41 -12.69 -8.17 0.72
CA ALA A 41 -13.43 -9.44 0.62
C ALA A 41 -14.28 -9.53 -0.67
N THR A 42 -14.82 -8.40 -1.12
CA THR A 42 -15.59 -8.31 -2.38
C THR A 42 -14.71 -8.18 -3.63
N GLY A 43 -13.39 -8.04 -3.47
CA GLY A 43 -12.44 -7.88 -4.59
C GLY A 43 -12.53 -6.53 -5.31
N THR A 44 -13.20 -5.55 -4.71
CA THR A 44 -13.37 -4.21 -5.28
C THR A 44 -12.15 -3.31 -5.04
N ALA A 45 -11.25 -3.72 -4.15
CA ALA A 45 -9.98 -3.05 -3.88
C ALA A 45 -8.79 -4.03 -3.98
N VAL A 46 -7.68 -3.57 -4.59
CA VAL A 46 -6.47 -4.39 -4.81
C VAL A 46 -5.37 -4.06 -3.79
N ARG A 47 -5.16 -2.77 -3.48
CA ARG A 47 -4.19 -2.34 -2.46
C ARG A 47 -4.65 -1.05 -1.79
N GLN A 48 -4.74 -1.09 -0.47
CA GLN A 48 -5.13 0.04 0.36
C GLN A 48 -4.02 0.38 1.34
N VAL A 49 -3.79 1.66 1.61
CA VAL A 49 -2.88 2.13 2.65
C VAL A 49 -3.69 2.80 3.75
N ILE A 50 -3.46 2.39 4.99
CA ILE A 50 -4.10 2.98 6.17
C ILE A 50 -3.22 4.13 6.64
N THR A 51 -3.75 5.35 6.64
CA THR A 51 -3.10 6.51 7.23
C THR A 51 -3.64 6.76 8.63
N PHE A 52 -2.75 7.20 9.53
CA PHE A 52 -3.09 7.54 10.91
C PHE A 52 -3.11 9.06 11.15
N GLU A 53 -2.94 9.86 10.09
CA GLU A 53 -2.95 11.32 10.19
C GLU A 53 -4.39 11.84 10.31
N LYS A 54 -4.57 12.82 11.19
CA LYS A 54 -5.84 13.46 11.53
C LYS A 54 -6.37 14.35 10.42
#